data_AF-A0A3C1HFA1-F1
#
_entry.id   AF-A0A3C1HFA1-F1
#
_cell.length_a   1.000
_cell.length_b   1.000
_cell.length_c   1.000
_cell.angle_alpha   90.00
_cell.angle_beta   90.00
_cell.angle_gamma   90.00
#
_symmetry.space_group_name_H-M   'P 1'
#
loop_
_entity.id
_entity.type
_entity.pdbx_description
1 polymer ?
#
loop_
_entity_poly.entity_id
_entity_poly.type
_entity_poly.pdbx_seq_one_letter_code
_entity_poly.pdbx_strand_id
1 'polypeptide(L)'
;MSSHFDASEFVDDDLHPAAAKSTFGSSSPAASPLGVGERKAPSREEVESKVNEMHQRLSELKTEQQRLERERAQLEETRRRQSEFSTGRQEMIQNLTRGVALLEEAEINLRRDAEQRARALAGMREALDKVVTLTQDHWNKENFEVELTRSLTVIDNARMEWNSARVKFGELTGNSPSAPGSSDAVSPGGSAPGGAPQGFPTNYAGLCKLGLAINWPLVVLGLAIFLMLWLRR
;
A
#
# COMPACT_ATOMS: atom_id res chain seq x y z
N MET A 1 5.54 20.23 -21.12
CA MET A 1 4.81 20.49 -22.37
C MET A 1 3.41 19.95 -22.17
N SER A 2 2.45 20.83 -21.88
CA SER A 2 1.05 20.48 -21.58
C SER A 2 0.28 20.39 -22.90
N SER A 3 -0.10 19.17 -23.29
CA SER A 3 -0.99 18.94 -24.44
C SER A 3 -2.40 19.40 -24.08
N HIS A 4 -2.85 20.44 -24.78
CA HIS A 4 -4.21 20.96 -24.72
C HIS A 4 -5.17 19.88 -25.24
N PHE A 5 -6.08 19.41 -24.40
CA PHE A 5 -7.11 18.44 -24.80
C PHE A 5 -8.13 19.19 -25.66
N ASP A 6 -8.32 18.75 -26.91
CA ASP A 6 -9.28 19.33 -27.84
C ASP A 6 -10.61 18.59 -27.72
N ALA A 7 -11.65 19.30 -27.28
CA ALA A 7 -12.99 18.74 -27.08
C ALA A 7 -13.72 18.44 -28.41
N SER A 8 -13.11 18.73 -29.56
CA SER A 8 -13.68 18.49 -30.89
C SER A 8 -13.33 17.13 -31.52
N GLU A 9 -12.42 16.35 -30.92
CA GLU A 9 -12.02 15.02 -31.43
C GLU A 9 -13.09 13.92 -31.19
N PHE A 10 -14.13 14.21 -30.40
CA PHE A 10 -15.22 13.27 -30.07
C PHE A 10 -16.48 13.40 -30.94
N VAL A 11 -16.43 14.16 -32.04
CA VAL A 11 -17.56 14.28 -32.97
C VAL A 11 -17.38 13.27 -34.11
N ASP A 12 -18.05 12.12 -34.02
CA ASP A 12 -18.19 11.16 -35.12
C ASP A 12 -18.91 11.84 -36.30
N ASP A 13 -18.18 12.09 -37.39
CA ASP A 13 -18.66 12.73 -38.63
C ASP A 13 -19.61 11.82 -39.46
N ASP A 14 -19.79 10.57 -39.04
CA ASP A 14 -20.54 9.54 -39.79
C ASP A 14 -22.06 9.48 -39.48
N LEU A 15 -22.59 10.40 -38.66
CA LEU A 15 -24.01 10.39 -38.25
C LEU A 15 -24.90 11.48 -38.86
N HIS A 16 -24.46 12.17 -39.92
CA HIS A 16 -25.29 13.14 -40.64
C HIS A 16 -25.83 12.60 -41.98
N PRO A 17 -27.05 12.02 -42.04
CA PRO A 17 -27.79 11.99 -43.29
C PRO A 17 -28.22 13.42 -43.64
N ALA A 18 -27.89 13.82 -44.87
CA ALA A 18 -28.14 15.13 -45.46
C ALA A 18 -29.52 15.71 -45.11
N ALA A 19 -29.51 16.99 -44.73
CA ALA A 19 -30.69 17.82 -44.58
C ALA A 19 -31.45 17.95 -45.92
N ALA A 20 -32.45 17.09 -46.14
CA ALA A 20 -33.51 17.33 -47.10
C ALA A 20 -34.61 18.16 -46.43
N LYS A 21 -34.65 19.46 -46.75
CA LYS A 21 -35.75 20.37 -46.43
C LYS A 21 -37.06 19.81 -47.01
N SER A 22 -38.05 19.46 -46.18
CA SER A 22 -39.42 19.26 -46.63
C SER A 22 -40.33 20.35 -46.07
N THR A 23 -40.65 21.30 -46.93
CA THR A 23 -41.70 22.31 -46.78
C THR A 23 -43.05 21.62 -46.57
N PHE A 24 -43.74 21.93 -45.47
CA PHE A 24 -45.13 21.56 -45.26
C PHE A 24 -46.01 22.39 -46.20
N GLY A 25 -46.24 21.88 -47.41
CA GLY A 25 -47.20 22.42 -48.37
C GLY A 25 -48.55 21.74 -48.16
N SER A 26 -49.52 22.49 -47.65
CA SER A 26 -50.93 22.10 -47.69
C SER A 26 -51.39 22.06 -49.15
N SER A 27 -51.58 20.87 -49.70
CA SER A 27 -52.35 20.68 -50.93
C SER A 27 -53.46 19.66 -50.65
N SER A 28 -54.70 20.16 -50.67
CA SER A 28 -55.89 19.33 -50.81
C SER A 28 -55.81 18.56 -52.12
N PRO A 29 -56.08 17.25 -52.16
CA PRO A 29 -56.47 16.61 -53.40
C PRO A 29 -57.98 16.75 -53.59
N ALA A 30 -58.33 17.32 -54.73
CA ALA A 30 -59.67 17.37 -55.27
C ALA A 30 -60.24 15.96 -55.47
N ALA A 31 -61.56 15.86 -55.29
CA ALA A 31 -62.34 14.66 -55.46
C ALA A 31 -62.58 14.29 -56.94
N SER A 32 -62.68 12.97 -57.17
CA SER A 32 -63.51 12.25 -58.16
C SER A 32 -62.77 11.54 -59.32
N PRO A 33 -63.33 10.44 -59.90
CA PRO A 33 -64.24 9.44 -59.32
C PRO A 33 -63.79 7.97 -59.57
N LEU A 34 -64.39 7.06 -58.80
CA LEU A 34 -64.64 5.63 -59.09
C LEU A 34 -63.63 4.87 -59.95
N GLY A 35 -62.70 4.18 -59.28
CA GLY A 35 -62.09 2.95 -59.76
C GLY A 35 -62.34 1.84 -58.72
N VAL A 36 -63.48 1.15 -58.85
CA VAL A 36 -63.82 -0.03 -58.05
C VAL A 36 -62.97 -1.19 -58.57
N GLY A 37 -61.71 -1.23 -58.15
CA GLY A 37 -60.89 -2.44 -58.13
C GLY A 37 -60.94 -3.00 -56.71
N GLU A 38 -61.35 -4.26 -56.59
CA GLU A 38 -61.64 -4.95 -55.33
C GLU A 38 -60.65 -4.65 -54.19
N ARG A 39 -61.09 -3.82 -53.23
CA ARG A 39 -60.62 -3.95 -51.84
C ARG A 39 -61.29 -5.19 -51.25
N LYS A 40 -60.80 -6.36 -51.64
CA LYS A 40 -61.15 -7.61 -50.97
C LYS A 40 -60.64 -7.50 -49.53
N ALA A 41 -61.51 -7.70 -48.55
CA ALA A 41 -61.11 -7.77 -47.16
C ALA A 41 -59.99 -8.83 -47.05
N PRO A 42 -58.87 -8.53 -46.37
CA PRO A 42 -57.77 -9.49 -46.24
C PRO A 42 -58.34 -10.80 -45.73
N SER A 43 -58.04 -11.89 -46.43
CA SER A 43 -58.52 -13.19 -46.01
C SER A 43 -57.92 -13.51 -44.64
N ARG A 44 -58.66 -14.22 -43.77
CA ARG A 44 -58.21 -14.57 -42.41
C ARG A 44 -56.84 -15.26 -42.43
N GLU A 45 -56.59 -16.04 -43.48
CA GLU A 45 -55.34 -16.76 -43.76
C GLU A 45 -54.16 -15.82 -44.07
N GLU A 46 -54.37 -14.73 -44.81
CA GLU A 46 -53.33 -13.71 -45.05
C GLU A 46 -52.95 -12.94 -43.78
N VAL A 47 -53.92 -12.71 -42.88
CA VAL A 47 -53.67 -12.07 -41.58
C VAL A 47 -52.90 -13.01 -40.67
N GLU A 48 -53.28 -14.28 -40.59
CA GLU A 48 -52.54 -15.29 -39.81
C GLU A 48 -51.11 -15.49 -40.34
N SER A 49 -50.91 -15.50 -41.66
CA SER A 49 -49.59 -15.53 -42.28
C SER A 49 -48.73 -14.33 -41.87
N LYS A 50 -49.27 -13.10 -41.95
CA LYS A 50 -48.58 -11.89 -41.49
C LYS A 50 -48.26 -11.91 -39.99
N VAL A 51 -49.16 -12.42 -39.16
CA VAL A 51 -48.94 -12.53 -37.71
C VAL A 51 -47.82 -13.52 -37.42
N ASN A 52 -47.79 -14.67 -38.10
CA ASN A 52 -46.69 -15.64 -37.98
C ASN A 52 -45.35 -15.06 -38.44
N GLU A 53 -45.33 -14.34 -39.57
CA GLU A 53 -44.13 -13.66 -40.06
C GLU A 53 -43.62 -12.62 -39.05
N MET A 54 -44.53 -11.83 -38.46
CA MET A 54 -44.18 -10.85 -37.43
C MET A 54 -43.68 -11.51 -36.14
N HIS A 55 -44.27 -12.63 -35.72
CA HIS A 55 -43.76 -13.41 -34.57
C HIS A 55 -42.37 -13.98 -34.84
N GLN A 56 -42.13 -14.45 -36.06
CA GLN A 56 -40.82 -14.97 -36.46
C GLN A 56 -39.76 -13.87 -36.46
N ARG A 57 -40.05 -12.72 -37.08
CA ARG A 57 -39.17 -11.54 -37.02
C ARG A 57 -38.91 -11.08 -35.58
N LEU A 58 -39.93 -11.09 -34.72
CA LEU A 58 -39.76 -10.73 -33.30
C LEU A 58 -38.82 -11.72 -32.57
N SER A 59 -38.89 -13.00 -32.90
CA SER A 59 -38.01 -14.03 -32.33
C SER A 59 -36.56 -13.87 -32.82
N GLU A 60 -36.36 -13.53 -34.09
CA GLU A 60 -35.04 -13.26 -34.67
C GLU A 60 -34.41 -12.03 -34.02
N LEU A 61 -35.14 -10.91 -33.96
CA LEU A 61 -34.72 -9.68 -33.27
C LEU A 61 -34.37 -9.92 -31.79
N LYS A 62 -35.15 -10.74 -31.09
CA LYS A 62 -34.86 -11.10 -29.69
C LYS A 62 -33.58 -11.91 -29.56
N THR A 63 -33.30 -12.79 -30.51
CA THR A 63 -32.07 -13.58 -30.54
C THR A 63 -30.85 -12.69 -30.82
N GLU A 64 -30.99 -11.75 -31.75
CA GLU A 64 -29.97 -10.73 -32.03
C GLU A 64 -29.71 -9.81 -30.84
N GLN A 65 -30.77 -9.34 -30.16
CA GLN A 65 -30.64 -8.56 -28.93
C GLN A 65 -29.86 -9.32 -27.85
N GLN A 66 -30.20 -10.58 -27.58
CA GLN A 66 -29.47 -11.39 -26.60
C GLN A 66 -28.01 -11.61 -26.98
N ARG A 67 -27.71 -11.74 -28.28
CA ARG A 67 -26.32 -11.83 -28.76
C ARG A 67 -25.58 -10.53 -28.49
N LEU A 68 -26.17 -9.38 -28.84
CA LEU A 68 -25.60 -8.06 -28.61
C LEU A 68 -25.39 -7.77 -27.11
N GLU A 69 -26.32 -8.16 -26.25
CA GLU A 69 -26.18 -8.02 -24.79
C GLU A 69 -24.99 -8.84 -24.25
N ARG A 70 -24.78 -10.06 -24.78
CA ARG A 70 -23.60 -10.87 -24.40
C ARG A 70 -22.30 -10.25 -24.88
N GLU A 71 -22.26 -9.76 -26.13
CA GLU A 71 -21.09 -9.07 -26.67
C GLU A 71 -20.78 -7.79 -25.86
N ARG A 72 -21.82 -7.03 -25.50
CA ARG A 72 -21.69 -5.85 -24.62
C ARG A 72 -21.13 -6.22 -23.25
N ALA A 73 -21.68 -7.26 -22.61
CA ALA A 73 -21.17 -7.72 -21.31
C ALA A 73 -19.70 -8.14 -21.37
N GLN A 74 -19.26 -8.79 -22.46
CA GLN A 74 -17.85 -9.17 -22.66
C GLN A 74 -16.94 -7.95 -22.85
N LEU A 75 -17.39 -6.94 -23.59
CA LEU A 75 -16.64 -5.70 -23.77
C LEU A 75 -16.55 -4.89 -22.48
N GLU A 76 -17.63 -4.82 -21.70
CA GLU A 76 -17.64 -4.15 -20.40
C GLU A 76 -16.71 -4.83 -19.40
N GLU A 77 -16.72 -6.16 -19.34
CA GLU A 77 -15.81 -6.93 -18.51
C GLU A 77 -14.34 -6.73 -18.93
N THR A 78 -14.07 -6.68 -20.24
CA THR A 78 -12.72 -6.39 -20.75
C THR A 78 -12.28 -4.97 -20.39
N ARG A 79 -13.16 -3.98 -20.53
CA ARG A 79 -12.90 -2.59 -20.12
C ARG A 79 -12.63 -2.49 -18.62
N ARG A 80 -13.40 -3.21 -17.80
CA ARG A 80 -13.19 -3.29 -16.36
C ARG A 80 -11.79 -3.83 -16.04
N ARG A 81 -11.40 -4.96 -16.62
CA ARG A 81 -10.07 -5.56 -16.42
C ARG A 81 -8.93 -4.64 -16.87
N GLN A 82 -9.10 -3.92 -17.97
CA GLN A 82 -8.12 -2.92 -18.41
C GLN A 82 -7.97 -1.80 -17.39
N SER A 83 -9.08 -1.32 -16.82
CA SER A 83 -9.05 -0.28 -15.79
C SER A 83 -8.34 -0.77 -14.52
N GLU A 84 -8.68 -1.97 -14.03
CA GLU A 84 -8.05 -2.61 -12.87
C GLU A 84 -6.54 -2.82 -13.11
N PHE A 85 -6.16 -3.29 -14.30
CA PHE A 85 -4.76 -3.43 -14.69
C PHE A 85 -4.02 -2.09 -14.68
N SER A 86 -4.60 -1.05 -15.28
CA SER A 86 -3.96 0.27 -15.36
C SER A 86 -3.74 0.88 -13.96
N THR A 87 -4.74 0.77 -13.08
CA THR A 87 -4.69 1.24 -11.71
C THR A 87 -3.67 0.44 -10.91
N GLY A 88 -3.76 -0.89 -10.93
CA GLY A 88 -2.83 -1.77 -10.21
C GLY A 88 -1.38 -1.61 -10.67
N ARG A 89 -1.15 -1.41 -11.98
CA ARG A 89 0.17 -1.08 -12.51
C ARG A 89 0.70 0.23 -11.96
N GLN A 90 -0.13 1.28 -11.94
CA GLN A 90 0.28 2.60 -11.45
C GLN A 90 0.58 2.57 -9.94
N GLU A 91 -0.25 1.90 -9.16
CA GLU A 91 -0.01 1.66 -7.73
C GLU A 91 1.30 0.88 -7.52
N MET A 92 1.54 -0.15 -8.32
CA MET A 92 2.77 -0.93 -8.17
C MET A 92 4.02 -0.16 -8.55
N ILE A 93 3.97 0.66 -9.59
CA ILE A 93 5.09 1.55 -9.95
C ILE A 93 5.42 2.46 -8.76
N GLN A 94 4.42 3.08 -8.13
CA GLN A 94 4.65 3.98 -6.99
C GLN A 94 5.24 3.25 -5.78
N ASN A 95 4.63 2.12 -5.40
CA ASN A 95 5.06 1.33 -4.25
C ASN A 95 6.46 0.75 -4.44
N LEU A 96 6.77 0.22 -5.63
CA LEU A 96 8.10 -0.31 -5.94
C LEU A 96 9.13 0.82 -6.00
N THR A 97 8.82 1.96 -6.62
CA THR A 97 9.74 3.11 -6.66
C THR A 97 10.08 3.59 -5.25
N ARG A 98 9.07 3.72 -4.38
CA ARG A 98 9.28 4.08 -2.98
C ARG A 98 10.08 3.01 -2.23
N GLY A 99 9.75 1.74 -2.43
CA GLY A 99 10.43 0.61 -1.79
C GLY A 99 11.91 0.55 -2.16
N VAL A 100 12.24 0.74 -3.44
CA VAL A 100 13.62 0.79 -3.93
C VAL A 100 14.38 1.94 -3.27
N ALA A 101 13.82 3.16 -3.26
CA ALA A 101 14.48 4.31 -2.64
C ALA A 101 14.77 4.09 -1.14
N LEU A 102 13.82 3.51 -0.39
CA LEU A 102 14.01 3.20 1.03
C LEU A 102 15.09 2.14 1.26
N LEU A 103 15.15 1.11 0.40
CA LEU A 103 16.15 0.07 0.49
C LEU A 103 17.55 0.58 0.14
N GLU A 104 17.67 1.45 -0.88
CA GLU A 104 18.93 2.09 -1.24
C GLU A 104 19.45 2.99 -0.10
N GLU A 105 18.57 3.76 0.54
CA GLU A 105 18.94 4.56 1.71
C GLU A 105 19.39 3.67 2.87
N ALA A 106 18.66 2.59 3.15
CA ALA A 106 19.02 1.63 4.18
C ALA A 106 20.38 0.97 3.89
N GLU A 107 20.67 0.61 2.64
CA GLU A 107 21.96 0.05 2.22
C GLU A 107 23.12 1.02 2.49
N ILE A 108 22.95 2.30 2.11
CA ILE A 108 23.95 3.34 2.35
C ILE A 108 24.19 3.52 3.85
N ASN A 109 23.13 3.55 4.65
CA ASN A 109 23.24 3.68 6.11
C ASN A 109 23.94 2.47 6.73
N LEU A 110 23.59 1.24 6.32
CA LEU A 110 24.26 0.02 6.78
C LEU A 110 25.75 0.01 6.42
N ARG A 111 26.12 0.48 5.22
CA ARG A 111 27.53 0.61 4.82
C ARG A 111 28.28 1.62 5.67
N ARG A 112 27.71 2.81 5.90
CA ARG A 112 28.30 3.82 6.79
C ARG A 112 28.46 3.31 8.22
N ASP A 113 27.45 2.62 8.74
CA ASP A 113 27.51 2.04 10.08
C ASP A 113 28.57 0.93 10.18
N ALA A 114 28.70 0.10 9.14
CA ALA A 114 29.74 -0.92 9.06
C ALA A 114 31.15 -0.29 9.04
N GLU A 115 31.35 0.80 8.30
CA GLU A 115 32.61 1.54 8.30
C GLU A 115 32.93 2.12 9.69
N GLN A 116 31.94 2.69 10.38
CA GLN A 116 32.12 3.22 11.73
C GLN A 116 32.50 2.11 12.71
N ARG A 117 31.83 0.95 12.65
CA ARG A 117 32.17 -0.23 13.45
C ARG A 117 33.58 -0.73 13.14
N ALA A 118 33.97 -0.78 11.87
CA ALA A 118 35.31 -1.19 11.46
C ALA A 118 36.40 -0.26 12.02
N ARG A 119 36.18 1.06 11.99
CA ARG A 119 37.10 2.05 12.59
C ARG A 119 37.23 1.87 14.10
N ALA A 120 36.11 1.66 14.79
CA ALA A 120 36.12 1.41 16.23
C ALA A 120 36.84 0.10 16.59
N LEU A 121 36.59 -0.97 15.83
CA LEU A 121 37.30 -2.25 16.00
C LEU A 121 38.80 -2.11 15.78
N ALA A 122 39.23 -1.37 14.77
CA ALA A 122 40.65 -1.11 14.54
C ALA A 122 41.29 -0.37 15.72
N GLY A 123 40.68 0.72 16.18
CA GLY A 123 41.16 1.49 17.32
C GLY A 123 41.21 0.67 18.62
N MET A 124 40.19 -0.15 18.89
CA MET A 124 40.17 -1.04 20.06
C MET A 124 41.25 -2.12 19.99
N ARG A 125 41.50 -2.70 18.81
CA ARG A 125 42.58 -3.69 18.62
C ARG A 125 43.95 -3.08 18.83
N GLU A 126 44.18 -1.87 18.31
CA GLU A 126 45.43 -1.14 18.51
C GLU A 126 45.65 -0.78 19.99
N ALA A 127 44.59 -0.31 20.67
CA ALA A 127 44.65 -0.04 22.11
C ALA A 127 44.94 -1.31 22.92
N LEU A 128 44.33 -2.44 22.56
CA LEU A 128 44.56 -3.73 23.20
C LEU A 128 46.02 -4.19 23.03
N ASP A 129 46.56 -4.12 21.81
CA ASP A 129 47.94 -4.49 21.52
C ASP A 129 48.92 -3.65 22.35
N LYS A 130 48.72 -2.32 22.38
CA LYS A 130 49.52 -1.41 23.21
C LYS A 130 49.46 -1.76 24.70
N VAL A 131 48.30 -2.13 25.23
CA VAL A 131 48.15 -2.51 26.65
C VAL A 131 48.78 -3.86 26.95
N VAL A 132 48.63 -4.85 26.07
CA VAL A 132 49.19 -6.20 26.26
C VAL A 132 50.72 -6.22 26.18
N THR A 133 51.31 -5.36 25.34
CA THR A 133 52.77 -5.22 25.21
C THR A 133 53.42 -4.43 26.35
N LEU A 134 52.64 -3.85 27.27
CA LEU A 134 53.19 -3.19 28.46
C LEU A 134 53.83 -4.22 29.39
N THR A 135 55.16 -4.17 29.48
CA THR A 135 55.95 -5.05 30.35
C THR A 135 56.92 -4.25 31.19
N GLN A 136 57.12 -4.67 32.45
CA GLN A 136 58.00 -4.01 33.41
C GLN A 136 59.45 -4.54 33.41
N ASP A 137 59.75 -5.53 32.58
CA ASP A 137 61.01 -6.29 32.61
C ASP A 137 62.28 -5.43 32.41
N HIS A 138 62.15 -4.25 31.80
CA HIS A 138 63.25 -3.33 31.49
C HIS A 138 63.25 -2.07 32.38
N TRP A 139 62.41 -2.02 33.42
CA TRP A 139 62.33 -0.89 34.32
C TRP A 139 63.49 -0.92 35.32
N ASN A 140 64.14 0.22 35.51
CA ASN A 140 65.20 0.44 36.48
C ASN A 140 64.97 1.77 37.22
N LYS A 141 65.78 2.05 38.24
CA LYS A 141 65.59 3.24 39.09
C LYS A 141 65.73 4.57 38.31
N GLU A 142 66.45 4.56 37.20
CA GLU A 142 66.74 5.75 36.40
C GLU A 142 65.61 6.07 35.40
N ASN A 143 64.88 5.07 34.92
CA ASN A 143 63.80 5.23 33.93
C ASN A 143 62.39 5.00 34.51
N PHE A 144 62.27 4.57 35.77
CA PHE A 144 61.00 4.18 36.40
C PHE A 144 59.88 5.23 36.25
N GLU A 145 60.14 6.48 36.63
CA GLU A 145 59.13 7.55 36.58
C GLU A 145 58.66 7.87 35.15
N VAL A 146 59.58 7.78 34.18
CA VAL A 146 59.28 8.03 32.77
C VAL A 146 58.45 6.90 32.17
N GLU A 147 58.85 5.65 32.41
CA GLU A 147 58.13 4.47 31.90
C GLU A 147 56.77 4.29 32.59
N LEU A 148 56.67 4.62 33.88
CA LEU A 148 55.41 4.63 34.60
C LEU A 148 54.43 5.66 34.00
N THR A 149 54.90 6.89 33.77
CA THR A 149 54.08 7.95 33.15
C THR A 149 53.65 7.56 31.73
N ARG A 150 54.57 7.00 30.93
CA ARG A 150 54.29 6.49 29.58
C ARG A 150 53.22 5.39 29.62
N SER A 151 53.37 4.42 30.50
CA SER A 151 52.46 3.27 30.64
C SER A 151 51.06 3.70 31.10
N LEU A 152 50.99 4.62 32.06
CA LEU A 152 49.72 5.22 32.49
C LEU A 152 49.03 5.95 31.34
N THR A 153 49.78 6.71 30.54
CA THR A 153 49.24 7.39 29.35
C THR A 153 48.67 6.40 28.34
N VAL A 154 49.35 5.27 28.10
CA VAL A 154 48.84 4.19 27.23
C VAL A 154 47.51 3.62 27.75
N ILE A 155 47.44 3.36 29.06
CA ILE A 155 46.22 2.84 29.71
C ILE A 155 45.07 3.85 29.61
N ASP A 156 45.33 5.13 29.84
CA ASP A 156 44.29 6.15 29.79
C ASP A 156 43.77 6.36 28.37
N ASN A 157 44.65 6.33 27.36
CA ASN A 157 44.23 6.33 25.96
C ASN A 157 43.35 5.11 25.61
N ALA A 158 43.72 3.92 26.11
CA ALA A 158 42.90 2.72 25.89
C ALA A 158 41.52 2.82 26.57
N ARG A 159 41.45 3.42 27.77
CA ARG A 159 40.17 3.71 28.45
C ARG A 159 39.31 4.70 27.67
N MET A 160 39.93 5.73 27.09
CA MET A 160 39.21 6.68 26.25
C MET A 160 38.59 6.00 25.05
N GLU A 161 39.30 5.09 24.37
CA GLU A 161 38.74 4.37 23.22
C GLU A 161 37.68 3.35 23.58
N TRP A 162 37.84 2.64 24.69
CA TRP A 162 36.79 1.77 25.21
C TRP A 162 35.51 2.56 25.54
N ASN A 163 35.65 3.69 26.22
CA ASN A 163 34.50 4.53 26.59
C ASN A 163 33.84 5.16 25.36
N SER A 164 34.63 5.63 24.39
CA SER A 164 34.13 6.22 23.15
C SER A 164 33.32 5.19 22.34
N ALA A 165 33.81 3.95 22.26
CA ALA A 165 33.14 2.86 21.57
C ALA A 165 31.86 2.43 22.29
N ARG A 166 31.91 2.25 23.62
CA ARG A 166 30.75 1.75 24.38
C ARG A 166 29.57 2.72 24.42
N VAL A 167 29.83 4.03 24.37
CA VAL A 167 28.76 5.05 24.22
C VAL A 167 28.12 4.99 22.84
N LYS A 168 28.89 4.69 21.78
CA LYS A 168 28.41 4.63 20.40
C LYS A 168 27.73 3.30 20.06
N PHE A 169 28.21 2.19 20.63
CA PHE A 169 27.76 0.84 20.30
C PHE A 169 27.14 0.17 21.54
N GLY A 170 25.80 0.16 21.59
CA GLY A 170 25.03 -0.39 22.71
C GLY A 170 25.31 -1.87 23.02
N GLU A 171 25.72 -2.63 22.00
CA GLU A 171 26.18 -4.03 22.12
C GLU A 171 27.34 -4.22 23.11
N LEU A 172 28.19 -3.20 23.29
CA LEU A 172 29.29 -3.22 24.27
C LEU A 172 28.83 -2.90 25.71
N THR A 173 27.60 -2.42 25.89
CA THR A 173 27.02 -2.08 27.20
C THR A 173 26.06 -3.17 27.71
N GLY A 174 25.86 -4.25 26.94
CA GLY A 174 24.88 -5.29 27.26
C GLY A 174 23.43 -4.95 26.86
N ASN A 175 23.21 -3.76 26.31
CA ASN A 175 21.99 -3.40 25.60
C ASN A 175 22.18 -3.75 24.12
N SER A 176 22.17 -5.04 23.79
CA SER A 176 22.15 -5.45 22.38
C SER A 176 20.82 -5.01 21.78
N PRO A 177 20.79 -4.08 20.81
CA PRO A 177 19.59 -3.91 20.01
C PRO A 177 19.50 -5.14 19.10
N SER A 178 18.43 -5.93 19.26
CA SER A 178 18.10 -7.02 18.34
C SER A 178 18.33 -6.56 16.90
N ALA A 179 19.13 -7.33 16.15
CA ALA A 179 19.53 -7.00 14.79
C ALA A 179 18.32 -6.66 13.89
N PRO A 180 18.44 -5.73 12.93
CA PRO A 180 17.40 -5.48 11.95
C PRO A 180 17.41 -6.64 10.94
N GLY A 181 16.69 -7.73 11.22
CA GLY A 181 16.55 -8.84 10.28
C GLY A 181 16.20 -10.21 10.85
N SER A 182 16.25 -10.41 12.17
CA SER A 182 15.74 -11.64 12.77
C SER A 182 14.22 -11.57 12.89
N SER A 183 13.55 -12.05 11.86
CA SER A 183 12.17 -12.52 11.91
C SER A 183 12.08 -13.75 12.83
N ASP A 184 12.07 -13.53 14.14
CA ASP A 184 11.57 -14.50 15.11
C ASP A 184 10.69 -13.79 16.13
N ALA A 185 9.44 -14.25 16.19
CA ALA A 185 8.41 -14.00 17.18
C ALA A 185 8.62 -12.84 18.17
N VAL A 186 7.98 -11.70 17.85
CA VAL A 186 7.90 -10.51 18.71
C VAL A 186 7.16 -10.81 20.01
N SER A 187 7.88 -10.77 21.13
CA SER A 187 7.33 -10.46 22.46
C SER A 187 8.12 -9.25 23.00
N PRO A 188 7.53 -8.06 23.13
CA PRO A 188 8.29 -6.83 23.29
C PRO A 188 8.43 -6.43 24.76
N GLY A 189 9.67 -6.40 25.25
CA GLY A 189 10.07 -5.75 26.50
C GLY A 189 11.48 -5.15 26.37
N GLY A 190 11.59 -3.81 26.50
CA GLY A 190 12.84 -3.05 26.64
C GLY A 190 13.34 -2.38 25.35
N SER A 191 12.85 -1.19 24.98
CA SER A 191 13.28 0.16 25.41
C SER A 191 14.45 0.74 24.60
N ALA A 192 14.12 1.65 23.68
CA ALA A 192 15.00 2.68 23.10
C ALA A 192 14.25 4.02 23.03
N PRO A 193 14.96 5.17 23.00
CA PRO A 193 14.55 6.39 23.69
C PRO A 193 13.83 7.37 22.76
N GLY A 194 12.61 7.69 23.12
CA GLY A 194 11.84 8.80 22.57
C GLY A 194 10.79 9.16 23.61
N GLY A 195 10.86 10.37 24.15
CA GLY A 195 10.12 10.82 25.32
C GLY A 195 8.62 10.56 25.21
N ALA A 196 8.18 9.47 25.83
CA ALA A 196 6.82 9.28 26.28
C ALA A 196 6.84 9.37 27.82
N PRO A 197 5.83 9.98 28.45
CA PRO A 197 5.76 10.07 29.90
C PRO A 197 5.94 8.68 30.51
N GLN A 198 6.89 8.55 31.43
CA GLN A 198 7.24 7.32 32.13
C GLN A 198 5.96 6.67 32.65
N GLY A 199 5.51 5.60 32.00
CA GLY A 199 4.26 4.89 32.37
C GLY A 199 3.43 4.38 31.20
N PHE A 200 3.62 4.90 29.98
CA PHE A 200 2.87 4.41 28.82
C PHE A 200 3.61 3.31 28.06
N PRO A 201 2.98 2.13 27.85
CA PRO A 201 3.57 1.06 27.04
C PRO A 201 3.67 1.48 25.58
N THR A 202 4.85 1.30 24.97
CA THR A 202 5.13 1.60 23.55
C THR A 202 4.74 0.46 22.60
N ASN A 203 4.29 -0.66 23.16
CA ASN A 203 3.87 -1.87 22.47
C ASN A 203 2.33 -2.00 22.44
N TYR A 204 1.76 -2.38 21.29
CA TYR A 204 0.30 -2.56 21.11
C TYR A 204 -0.29 -3.53 22.15
N ALA A 205 0.41 -4.61 22.45
CA ALA A 205 0.02 -5.56 23.51
C ALA A 205 -0.02 -4.91 24.92
N GLY A 206 0.86 -3.95 25.19
CA GLY A 206 0.84 -3.18 26.45
C GLY A 206 -0.30 -2.17 26.48
N LEU A 207 -0.60 -1.51 25.35
CA LEU A 207 -1.75 -0.62 25.20
C LEU A 207 -3.08 -1.38 25.37
N CYS A 208 -3.20 -2.61 24.83
CA CYS A 208 -4.36 -3.47 25.04
C CYS A 208 -4.51 -3.89 26.51
N LYS A 209 -3.42 -4.25 27.20
CA LYS A 209 -3.46 -4.59 28.64
C LYS A 209 -3.84 -3.39 29.51
N LEU A 210 -3.35 -2.20 29.18
CA LEU A 210 -3.70 -0.96 29.88
C LEU A 210 -5.17 -0.59 29.65
N GLY A 211 -5.66 -0.71 28.40
CA GLY A 211 -7.07 -0.52 28.06
C GLY A 211 -7.99 -1.52 28.76
N LEU A 212 -7.56 -2.78 28.89
CA LEU A 212 -8.30 -3.81 29.63
C LEU A 212 -8.31 -3.50 31.14
N ALA A 213 -7.19 -3.08 31.71
CA ALA A 213 -7.09 -2.70 33.12
C ALA A 213 -7.98 -1.51 33.48
N ILE A 214 -8.04 -0.49 32.61
CA ILE A 214 -8.90 0.70 32.80
C ILE A 214 -10.39 0.36 32.70
N ASN A 215 -10.77 -0.56 31.80
CA ASN A 215 -12.17 -0.92 31.59
C ASN A 215 -12.68 -2.02 32.52
N TRP A 216 -11.79 -2.71 33.25
CA TRP A 216 -12.14 -3.79 34.17
C TRP A 216 -13.19 -3.41 35.23
N PRO A 217 -13.14 -2.25 35.90
CA PRO A 217 -14.15 -1.87 36.89
C PRO A 217 -15.56 -1.72 36.29
N LEU A 218 -15.66 -1.24 35.05
CA LEU A 218 -16.92 -1.10 34.31
C LEU A 218 -17.51 -2.45 33.91
N VAL A 219 -16.66 -3.39 33.49
CA VAL A 219 -17.07 -4.76 33.17
C VAL A 219 -17.57 -5.48 34.42
N VAL A 220 -16.86 -5.39 35.55
CA VAL A 220 -17.28 -5.99 36.83
C VAL A 220 -18.63 -5.41 37.29
N LEU A 221 -18.81 -4.09 37.17
CA LEU A 221 -20.08 -3.45 37.52
C LEU A 221 -21.23 -3.91 36.61
N GLY A 222 -20.99 -3.98 35.30
CA GLY A 222 -21.99 -4.47 34.34
C GLY A 222 -22.38 -5.94 34.59
N LEU A 223 -21.41 -6.79 34.93
CA LEU A 223 -21.64 -8.21 35.23
C LEU A 223 -22.40 -8.38 36.56
N ALA A 224 -22.11 -7.55 37.57
CA ALA A 224 -22.85 -7.54 38.83
C ALA A 224 -24.32 -7.11 38.64
N ILE A 225 -24.56 -6.07 37.83
CA ILE A 225 -25.93 -5.64 37.48
C ILE A 225 -26.66 -6.73 36.70
N PHE A 226 -25.99 -7.37 35.74
CA PHE A 226 -26.56 -8.47 34.98
C PHE A 226 -26.94 -9.67 35.86
N LEU A 227 -26.05 -10.08 36.77
CA LEU A 227 -26.33 -11.13 37.76
C LEU A 227 -27.50 -10.77 38.67
N MET A 228 -27.57 -9.51 39.12
CA MET A 228 -28.68 -9.03 39.95
C MET A 228 -30.02 -9.08 39.19
N LEU A 229 -30.02 -8.71 37.90
CA LEU A 229 -31.21 -8.78 37.05
C LEU A 229 -31.61 -10.22 36.74
N TRP A 230 -30.63 -11.13 36.61
CA TRP A 230 -30.88 -12.56 36.38
C TRP A 230 -31.42 -13.26 37.63
N LEU A 231 -30.90 -12.94 38.83
CA LEU A 231 -31.44 -13.47 40.10
C LEU A 231 -32.80 -12.89 40.48
N ARG A 232 -33.17 -11.73 39.94
CA ARG A 232 -34.44 -11.06 40.21
C ARG A 232 -35.56 -11.46 39.23
N ARG A 233 -35.24 -12.27 38.22
CA ARG A 233 -36.18 -12.79 37.21
C ARG A 233 -36.47 -14.26 37.48
#